data_AF-A0A3Q0KP12-F1
#
_entry.id   AF-A0A3Q0KP12-F1
#
_cell.length_a   1.000
_cell.length_b   1.000
_cell.length_c   1.000
_cell.angle_alpha   90.00
_cell.angle_beta   90.00
_cell.angle_gamma   90.00
#
_symmetry.space_group_name_H-M   'P 1'
#
loop_
_entity.id
_entity.type
_entity.pdbx_description
1 polymer ?
#
loop_
_entity_poly.entity_id
_entity_poly.type
_entity_poly.pdbx_seq_one_letter_code
_entity_poly.pdbx_strand_id
1 'polypeptide(L)'
;MNFEYTNEDLILRSTNTASKFDKTLDSLWTLAYESNYFRYKIDTSLSSAKKICSGNVNILILPNNDRFSQRRKPQPFKSINDQLSSESFNFNRVPKHEFLLNVSEKHATKSCSILINVSPFSYLHSLLVPEVEKCHNQFLGKDSFYSVIKCFLLSSNRYSCVGFNSLLAHASVNHLHFHFWQSPEYLRAMSTDIKLKYENSFYYELVNHPVDNFVLELTDLTGLDRFVNYLWIVISSCQDLQIAHNVFVARSKSTGFVRVVVWPRCSVFETKNLSTIDSEPSFYVAVAELAGMMVVVNEDVACTLNFDKVESILRSERLPRSTINALECKVFETLSIQQASQEQINLF
;
A
#
# COMPACT_ATOMS: atom_id res chain seq x y z
N MET A 1 -13.70 17.16 6.94
CA MET A 1 -14.64 16.75 8.00
C MET A 1 -13.90 15.93 9.05
N ASN A 2 -14.21 16.02 10.34
CA ASN A 2 -13.57 15.16 11.36
C ASN A 2 -14.31 13.82 11.48
N PHE A 3 -13.57 12.73 11.62
CA PHE A 3 -14.10 11.39 11.90
C PHE A 3 -13.39 10.83 13.14
N GLU A 4 -14.08 10.84 14.27
CA GLU A 4 -13.57 10.25 15.51
C GLU A 4 -14.05 8.80 15.65
N TYR A 5 -13.16 7.94 16.14
CA TYR A 5 -13.45 6.52 16.39
C TYR A 5 -12.88 6.06 17.73
N THR A 6 -13.36 4.92 18.21
CA THR A 6 -12.83 4.19 19.37
C THR A 6 -12.44 2.78 18.95
N ASN A 7 -11.82 2.00 19.85
CA ASN A 7 -11.49 0.60 19.55
C ASN A 7 -12.74 -0.27 19.23
N GLU A 8 -13.93 0.14 19.67
CA GLU A 8 -15.20 -0.55 19.35
C GLU A 8 -15.61 -0.40 17.87
N ASP A 9 -15.11 0.64 17.18
CA ASP A 9 -15.37 0.88 15.76
C ASP A 9 -14.45 0.06 14.85
N LEU A 10 -13.44 -0.63 15.40
CA LEU A 10 -12.48 -1.42 14.62
C LEU A 10 -13.09 -2.76 14.18
N ILE A 11 -13.03 -3.03 12.89
CA ILE A 11 -13.66 -4.18 12.26
C ILE A 11 -12.60 -5.22 11.88
N LEU A 12 -12.59 -6.34 12.58
CA LEU A 12 -11.62 -7.42 12.35
C LEU A 12 -11.83 -8.13 11.00
N ARG A 13 -13.09 -8.43 10.64
CA ARG A 13 -13.47 -9.13 9.40
C ARG A 13 -14.51 -8.35 8.60
N SER A 14 -14.45 -8.44 7.27
CA SER A 14 -15.50 -7.89 6.41
C SER A 14 -16.86 -8.47 6.79
N THR A 15 -17.85 -7.60 6.98
CA THR A 15 -19.24 -7.98 7.26
C THR A 15 -20.16 -7.83 6.05
N ASN A 16 -19.62 -7.44 4.88
CA ASN A 16 -20.36 -7.05 3.68
C ASN A 16 -21.41 -5.94 3.90
N THR A 17 -21.41 -5.30 5.07
CA THR A 17 -22.28 -4.17 5.39
C THR A 17 -21.39 -2.95 5.58
N ALA A 18 -21.55 -1.93 4.73
CA ALA A 18 -20.74 -0.72 4.77
C ALA A 18 -20.74 -0.10 6.17
N SER A 19 -19.55 0.11 6.74
CA SER A 19 -19.39 0.75 8.04
C SER A 19 -19.77 2.25 7.97
N LYS A 20 -19.82 2.92 9.13
CA LYS A 20 -19.97 4.38 9.19
C LYS A 20 -18.84 5.07 8.41
N PHE A 21 -17.61 4.57 8.55
CA PHE A 21 -16.45 5.06 7.84
C PHE A 21 -16.62 4.89 6.32
N ASP A 22 -17.00 3.69 5.86
CA ASP A 22 -17.19 3.41 4.43
C ASP A 22 -18.22 4.35 3.81
N LYS A 23 -19.41 4.48 4.43
CA LYS A 23 -20.48 5.36 3.94
C LYS A 23 -20.05 6.82 3.88
N THR A 24 -19.31 7.28 4.89
CA THR A 24 -18.86 8.67 4.97
C THR A 24 -17.82 8.96 3.90
N LEU A 25 -16.82 8.08 3.76
CA LEU A 25 -15.77 8.23 2.75
C LEU A 25 -16.37 8.16 1.33
N ASP A 26 -17.27 7.20 1.09
CA ASP A 26 -17.97 7.03 -0.18
C ASP A 26 -18.76 8.28 -0.60
N SER A 27 -19.55 8.83 0.34
CA SER A 27 -20.33 10.04 0.08
C SER A 27 -19.44 11.24 -0.24
N LEU A 28 -18.36 11.45 0.52
CA LEU A 28 -17.45 12.57 0.33
C LEU A 28 -16.61 12.44 -0.95
N TRP A 29 -16.11 11.24 -1.24
CA TRP A 29 -15.35 10.97 -2.46
C TRP A 29 -16.23 11.13 -3.69
N THR A 30 -17.46 10.61 -3.66
CA THR A 30 -18.44 10.76 -4.75
C THR A 30 -18.80 12.23 -4.99
N LEU A 31 -19.05 12.99 -3.94
CA LEU A 31 -19.32 14.43 -4.05
C LEU A 31 -18.13 15.18 -4.68
N ALA A 32 -16.90 14.89 -4.25
CA ALA A 32 -15.69 15.47 -4.85
C ALA A 32 -15.52 15.04 -6.32
N TYR A 33 -15.90 13.80 -6.63
CA TYR A 33 -15.84 13.26 -7.98
C TYR A 33 -16.82 14.02 -8.87
N GLU A 34 -18.10 14.09 -8.51
CA GLU A 34 -19.16 14.83 -9.22
C GLU A 34 -18.85 16.33 -9.36
N SER A 35 -18.20 16.92 -8.36
CA SER A 35 -17.77 18.33 -8.37
C SER A 35 -16.52 18.61 -9.24
N ASN A 36 -15.98 17.59 -9.93
CA ASN A 36 -14.81 17.69 -10.81
C ASN A 36 -13.53 18.19 -10.12
N TYR A 37 -13.30 17.78 -8.87
CA TYR A 37 -12.05 18.10 -8.15
C TYR A 37 -10.86 17.21 -8.56
N PHE A 38 -11.10 16.18 -9.35
CA PHE A 38 -10.07 15.31 -9.93
C PHE A 38 -9.63 15.87 -11.29
N ARG A 39 -8.38 15.60 -11.70
CA ARG A 39 -7.86 16.05 -13.00
C ARG A 39 -8.58 15.40 -14.19
N TYR A 40 -9.10 14.20 -13.99
CA TYR A 40 -9.82 13.41 -14.97
C TYR A 40 -10.80 12.46 -14.28
N LYS A 41 -11.69 11.86 -15.08
CA LYS A 41 -12.64 10.84 -14.67
C LYS A 41 -12.10 9.46 -15.04
N ILE A 42 -12.33 8.48 -14.20
CA ILE A 42 -12.02 7.08 -14.50
C ILE A 42 -13.24 6.37 -15.07
N ASP A 43 -13.00 5.34 -15.87
CA ASP A 43 -14.06 4.41 -16.26
C ASP A 43 -14.45 3.53 -15.08
N THR A 44 -15.53 3.90 -14.40
CA THR A 44 -16.10 3.12 -13.30
C THR A 44 -16.83 1.86 -13.77
N SER A 45 -17.13 1.74 -15.07
CA SER A 45 -17.72 0.52 -15.64
C SER A 45 -16.69 -0.58 -15.88
N LEU A 46 -15.39 -0.22 -15.85
CA LEU A 46 -14.26 -1.12 -16.07
C LEU A 46 -14.30 -1.80 -17.44
N SER A 47 -14.88 -1.13 -18.44
CA SER A 47 -15.06 -1.65 -19.80
C SER A 47 -13.73 -1.95 -20.49
N SER A 48 -12.68 -1.19 -20.17
CA SER A 48 -11.32 -1.39 -20.70
C SER A 48 -10.46 -2.31 -19.83
N ALA A 49 -10.98 -2.82 -18.70
CA ALA A 49 -10.23 -3.69 -17.81
C ALA A 49 -10.05 -5.08 -18.44
N LYS A 50 -8.82 -5.59 -18.44
CA LYS A 50 -8.48 -6.93 -18.91
C LYS A 50 -8.09 -7.80 -17.72
N LYS A 51 -8.57 -9.04 -17.70
CA LYS A 51 -8.18 -10.04 -16.72
C LYS A 51 -7.34 -11.13 -17.36
N ILE A 52 -6.20 -11.44 -16.76
CA ILE A 52 -5.36 -12.58 -17.13
C ILE A 52 -5.24 -13.52 -15.93
N CYS A 53 -5.15 -14.82 -16.18
CA CYS A 53 -5.13 -15.82 -15.11
C CYS A 53 -4.18 -16.97 -15.43
N SER A 54 -3.65 -17.58 -14.37
CA SER A 54 -3.00 -18.90 -14.43
C SER A 54 -3.38 -19.68 -13.17
N GLY A 55 -4.07 -20.81 -13.35
CA GLY A 55 -4.72 -21.53 -12.25
C GLY A 55 -5.66 -20.60 -11.47
N ASN A 56 -5.47 -20.53 -10.15
CA ASN A 56 -6.27 -19.70 -9.25
C ASN A 56 -5.75 -18.25 -9.08
N VAL A 57 -4.66 -17.89 -9.77
CA VAL A 57 -4.07 -16.55 -9.69
C VAL A 57 -4.66 -15.66 -10.78
N ASN A 58 -5.33 -14.59 -10.38
CA ASN A 58 -5.85 -13.55 -11.26
C ASN A 58 -5.00 -12.29 -11.17
N ILE A 59 -4.77 -11.66 -12.33
CA ILE A 59 -4.14 -10.35 -12.44
C ILE A 59 -5.07 -9.47 -13.26
N LEU A 60 -5.37 -8.29 -12.72
CA LEU A 60 -6.17 -7.27 -13.38
C LEU A 60 -5.24 -6.30 -14.11
N ILE A 61 -5.55 -5.94 -15.35
CA ILE A 61 -4.84 -4.92 -16.13
C ILE A 61 -5.82 -3.78 -16.39
N LEU A 62 -5.43 -2.57 -15.98
CA LEU A 62 -6.24 -1.36 -16.05
C LEU A 62 -5.54 -0.31 -16.91
N PRO A 63 -5.96 -0.13 -18.18
CA PRO A 63 -5.58 1.01 -19.00
C PRO A 63 -6.05 2.33 -18.39
N ASN A 64 -5.16 3.32 -18.31
CA ASN A 64 -5.51 4.66 -17.82
C ASN A 64 -4.56 5.71 -18.40
N ASN A 65 -4.86 6.23 -19.59
CA ASN A 65 -4.00 7.19 -20.29
C ASN A 65 -3.84 8.49 -19.49
N ASP A 66 -4.95 9.02 -18.97
CA ASP A 66 -4.96 10.28 -18.22
C ASP A 66 -4.05 10.23 -16.98
N ARG A 67 -3.89 9.05 -16.35
CA ARG A 67 -2.95 8.91 -15.24
C ARG A 67 -1.51 9.10 -15.64
N PHE A 68 -1.11 8.68 -16.84
CA PHE A 68 0.27 8.82 -17.27
C PHE A 68 0.53 10.22 -17.79
N SER A 69 -0.41 10.80 -18.54
CA SER A 69 -0.28 12.15 -19.11
C SER A 69 -0.51 13.28 -18.09
N GLN A 70 -1.40 13.09 -17.11
CA GLN A 70 -1.84 14.18 -16.22
C GLN A 70 -1.36 14.04 -14.77
N ARG A 71 -0.75 12.92 -14.36
CA ARG A 71 -0.22 12.80 -12.99
C ARG A 71 1.01 13.69 -12.82
N ARG A 72 1.25 14.12 -11.59
CA ARG A 72 2.50 14.81 -11.24
C ARG A 72 3.69 13.93 -11.62
N LYS A 73 4.66 14.50 -12.34
CA LYS A 73 5.92 13.81 -12.64
C LYS A 73 6.61 13.39 -11.33
N PRO A 74 7.03 12.12 -11.20
CA PRO A 74 7.78 11.68 -10.03
C PRO A 74 9.05 12.50 -9.82
N GLN A 75 9.37 12.80 -8.57
CA GLN A 75 10.65 13.42 -8.21
C GLN A 75 11.78 12.37 -8.25
N PRO A 76 13.00 12.73 -8.68
CA PRO A 76 14.15 11.83 -8.55
C PRO A 76 14.58 11.76 -7.08
N PHE A 77 14.91 10.56 -6.61
CA PHE A 77 15.38 10.31 -5.24
C PHE A 77 16.72 9.59 -5.25
N LYS A 78 17.55 9.85 -4.23
CA LYS A 78 18.88 9.25 -4.06
C LYS A 78 18.91 8.19 -2.96
N SER A 79 18.07 8.33 -1.95
CA SER A 79 17.92 7.40 -0.84
C SER A 79 16.44 7.12 -0.57
N ILE A 80 16.18 6.03 0.15
CA ILE A 80 14.85 5.75 0.68
C ILE A 80 14.39 6.78 1.74
N ASN A 81 15.31 7.58 2.29
CA ASN A 81 15.08 8.58 3.34
C ASN A 81 15.58 9.97 2.93
N ASP A 82 15.40 10.35 1.67
CA ASP A 82 15.68 11.72 1.25
C ASP A 82 14.86 12.71 2.09
N GLN A 83 15.48 13.82 2.44
CA GLN A 83 14.85 14.85 3.25
C GLN A 83 13.93 15.73 2.40
N LEU A 84 12.89 16.26 3.05
CA LEU A 84 12.01 17.25 2.44
C LEU A 84 12.77 18.56 2.20
N SER A 85 12.61 19.15 1.01
CA SER A 85 13.04 20.53 0.76
C SER A 85 11.86 21.48 0.96
N SER A 86 12.13 22.72 1.38
CA SER A 86 11.11 23.76 1.53
C SER A 86 10.37 24.06 0.21
N GLU A 87 11.02 23.86 -0.93
CA GLU A 87 10.46 24.07 -2.26
C GLU A 87 9.67 22.85 -2.77
N SER A 88 9.86 21.68 -2.16
CA SER A 88 9.18 20.46 -2.59
C SER A 88 7.66 20.51 -2.37
N PHE A 89 6.95 19.73 -3.18
CA PHE A 89 5.52 19.52 -2.97
C PHE A 89 5.25 18.88 -1.60
N ASN A 90 4.20 19.35 -0.93
CA ASN A 90 3.65 18.72 0.26
C ASN A 90 2.12 18.88 0.26
N PHE A 91 1.41 17.97 0.94
CA PHE A 91 -0.05 17.97 0.96
C PHE A 91 -0.68 19.16 1.70
N ASN A 92 0.05 19.92 2.50
CA ASN A 92 -0.49 21.16 3.10
C ASN A 92 -0.63 22.30 2.07
N ARG A 93 -0.07 22.15 0.87
CA ARG A 93 -0.15 23.14 -0.22
C ARG A 93 -1.28 22.88 -1.21
N VAL A 94 -2.03 21.79 -1.05
CA VAL A 94 -3.16 21.50 -1.96
C VAL A 94 -4.39 22.32 -1.58
N PRO A 95 -5.32 22.54 -2.53
CA PRO A 95 -6.60 23.17 -2.22
C PRO A 95 -7.39 22.44 -1.13
N LYS A 96 -8.10 23.19 -0.30
CA LYS A 96 -8.89 22.64 0.81
C LYS A 96 -9.95 21.62 0.38
N HIS A 97 -10.48 21.74 -0.84
CA HIS A 97 -11.48 20.81 -1.37
C HIS A 97 -10.93 19.43 -1.71
N GLU A 98 -9.60 19.23 -1.72
CA GLU A 98 -9.01 17.89 -1.86
C GLU A 98 -9.10 17.09 -0.55
N PHE A 99 -9.29 17.74 0.61
CA PHE A 99 -9.42 17.06 1.91
C PHE A 99 -10.84 16.55 2.14
N LEU A 100 -10.98 15.24 2.39
CA LEU A 100 -12.25 14.58 2.69
C LEU A 100 -12.46 14.47 4.22
N LEU A 101 -11.57 13.72 4.87
CA LEU A 101 -11.68 13.36 6.29
C LEU A 101 -10.41 13.67 7.05
N ASN A 102 -10.54 13.97 8.33
CA ASN A 102 -9.46 13.95 9.31
C ASN A 102 -9.85 12.90 10.36
N VAL A 103 -9.19 11.75 10.31
CA VAL A 103 -9.55 10.55 11.09
C VAL A 103 -8.68 10.49 12.33
N SER A 104 -9.26 10.39 13.51
CA SER A 104 -8.51 10.30 14.77
C SER A 104 -9.19 9.37 15.77
N GLU A 105 -8.40 8.66 16.55
CA GLU A 105 -8.93 7.97 17.71
C GLU A 105 -9.41 9.02 18.72
N LYS A 106 -10.52 8.75 19.39
CA LYS A 106 -11.12 9.67 20.36
C LYS A 106 -10.08 10.03 21.43
N HIS A 107 -9.93 11.33 21.70
CA HIS A 107 -8.92 11.88 22.63
C HIS A 107 -7.46 11.72 22.20
N ALA A 108 -7.16 11.14 21.03
CA ALA A 108 -5.82 11.14 20.48
C ALA A 108 -5.46 12.50 19.88
N THR A 109 -4.20 12.88 20.00
CA THR A 109 -3.64 14.10 19.37
C THR A 109 -3.16 13.86 17.94
N LYS A 110 -3.01 12.59 17.54
CA LYS A 110 -2.58 12.17 16.20
C LYS A 110 -3.80 11.90 15.33
N SER A 111 -3.72 12.30 14.07
CA SER A 111 -4.75 12.05 13.08
C SER A 111 -4.17 11.56 11.76
N CYS A 112 -5.02 10.96 10.93
CA CYS A 112 -4.74 10.58 9.56
C CYS A 112 -5.70 11.33 8.66
N SER A 113 -5.18 12.25 7.84
CA SER A 113 -5.99 12.97 6.86
C SER A 113 -6.23 12.11 5.64
N ILE A 114 -7.45 12.11 5.13
CA ILE A 114 -7.83 11.47 3.86
C ILE A 114 -8.10 12.55 2.83
N LEU A 115 -7.32 12.53 1.76
CA LEU A 115 -7.47 13.42 0.62
C LEU A 115 -7.89 12.61 -0.60
N ILE A 116 -8.56 13.24 -1.58
CA ILE A 116 -8.68 12.63 -2.90
C ILE A 116 -7.29 12.44 -3.52
N ASN A 117 -7.09 11.38 -4.29
CA ASN A 117 -5.98 11.36 -5.23
C ASN A 117 -6.46 11.99 -6.54
N VAL A 118 -6.05 13.23 -6.81
CA VAL A 118 -6.45 13.99 -8.01
C VAL A 118 -6.10 13.32 -9.34
N SER A 119 -5.31 12.24 -9.33
CA SER A 119 -5.07 11.35 -10.48
C SER A 119 -5.51 9.92 -10.14
N PRO A 120 -6.81 9.64 -10.11
CA PRO A 120 -7.35 8.37 -9.61
C PRO A 120 -7.08 7.20 -10.59
N PHE A 121 -6.86 5.98 -10.09
CA PHE A 121 -6.78 4.78 -10.95
C PHE A 121 -7.91 3.78 -10.68
N SER A 122 -8.68 4.00 -9.61
CA SER A 122 -9.80 3.14 -9.23
C SER A 122 -10.77 3.93 -8.36
N TYR A 123 -11.93 3.34 -8.12
CA TYR A 123 -12.94 3.91 -7.24
C TYR A 123 -12.37 4.13 -5.82
N LEU A 124 -12.79 5.21 -5.16
CA LEU A 124 -12.27 5.65 -3.87
C LEU A 124 -10.76 5.93 -3.82
N HIS A 125 -10.06 6.04 -4.96
CA HIS A 125 -8.62 6.30 -4.92
C HIS A 125 -8.33 7.64 -4.22
N SER A 126 -7.75 7.50 -3.04
CA SER A 126 -7.53 8.54 -2.04
C SER A 126 -6.11 8.39 -1.48
N LEU A 127 -5.71 9.37 -0.68
CA LEU A 127 -4.44 9.42 0.02
C LEU A 127 -4.69 9.46 1.52
N LEU A 128 -4.06 8.55 2.26
CA LEU A 128 -4.00 8.59 3.72
C LEU A 128 -2.68 9.27 4.11
N VAL A 129 -2.76 10.38 4.84
CA VAL A 129 -1.63 11.23 5.19
C VAL A 129 -1.59 11.38 6.72
N PRO A 130 -0.82 10.52 7.42
CA PRO A 130 -0.66 10.58 8.87
C PRO A 130 -0.01 11.90 9.28
N GLU A 131 -0.62 12.60 10.23
CA GLU A 131 -0.10 13.85 10.81
C GLU A 131 0.32 14.86 9.74
N VAL A 132 -0.55 15.11 8.76
CA VAL A 132 -0.29 15.90 7.54
C VAL A 132 0.44 17.23 7.80
N GLU A 133 0.08 17.94 8.87
CA GLU A 133 0.69 19.22 9.28
C GLU A 133 2.19 19.08 9.64
N LYS A 134 2.63 17.92 10.12
CA LYS A 134 4.03 17.66 10.48
C LYS A 134 4.95 17.51 9.27
N CYS A 135 4.39 17.35 8.06
CA CYS A 135 5.16 17.15 6.83
C CYS A 135 6.24 16.07 7.01
N HIS A 136 5.87 14.87 7.44
CA HIS A 136 6.84 13.78 7.45
C HIS A 136 7.30 13.49 6.01
N ASN A 137 8.58 13.22 5.79
CA ASN A 137 9.07 12.76 4.49
C ASN A 137 8.51 11.35 4.20
N GLN A 138 8.64 10.84 2.97
CA GLN A 138 8.10 9.51 2.57
C GLN A 138 8.96 8.35 3.13
N PHE A 139 9.15 8.37 4.44
CA PHE A 139 9.86 7.40 5.24
C PHE A 139 8.95 7.01 6.40
N LEU A 140 8.58 5.73 6.46
CA LEU A 140 7.52 5.29 7.34
C LEU A 140 7.99 5.28 8.80
N GLY A 141 7.17 5.81 9.71
CA GLY A 141 7.34 5.67 11.16
C GLY A 141 6.33 4.69 11.76
N LYS A 142 6.67 4.07 12.90
CA LYS A 142 5.81 3.07 13.56
C LYS A 142 4.42 3.61 13.90
N ASP A 143 4.34 4.80 14.48
CA ASP A 143 3.06 5.40 14.89
C ASP A 143 2.18 5.77 13.68
N SER A 144 2.79 6.27 12.62
CA SER A 144 2.10 6.58 11.37
C SER A 144 1.59 5.31 10.69
N PHE A 145 2.41 4.26 10.66
CA PHE A 145 1.99 2.94 10.18
C PHE A 145 0.82 2.41 11.01
N TYR A 146 0.92 2.51 12.33
CA TYR A 146 -0.13 2.03 13.23
C TYR A 146 -1.46 2.76 13.00
N SER A 147 -1.39 4.09 12.87
CA SER A 147 -2.55 4.94 12.58
C SER A 147 -3.23 4.56 11.25
N VAL A 148 -2.45 4.20 10.23
CA VAL A 148 -2.98 3.72 8.96
C VAL A 148 -3.66 2.35 9.09
N ILE A 149 -3.07 1.42 9.86
CA ILE A 149 -3.71 0.12 10.13
C ILE A 149 -5.04 0.31 10.86
N LYS A 150 -5.10 1.15 11.90
CA LYS A 150 -6.36 1.46 12.57
C LYS A 150 -7.37 2.13 11.63
N CYS A 151 -6.93 3.07 10.80
CA CYS A 151 -7.80 3.68 9.79
C CYS A 151 -8.37 2.65 8.80
N PHE A 152 -7.57 1.68 8.35
CA PHE A 152 -8.04 0.59 7.48
C PHE A 152 -9.05 -0.30 8.19
N LEU A 153 -8.84 -0.59 9.49
CA LEU A 153 -9.75 -1.38 10.31
C LEU A 153 -11.14 -0.75 10.48
N LEU A 154 -11.32 0.55 10.22
CA LEU A 154 -12.65 1.18 10.20
C LEU A 154 -13.50 0.75 9.00
N SER A 155 -12.88 0.26 7.94
CA SER A 155 -13.57 -0.20 6.73
C SER A 155 -14.00 -1.67 6.87
N SER A 156 -15.27 -1.97 6.59
CA SER A 156 -15.75 -3.35 6.47
C SER A 156 -15.65 -3.90 5.05
N ASN A 157 -15.22 -3.09 4.09
CA ASN A 157 -15.23 -3.43 2.67
C ASN A 157 -14.13 -4.44 2.32
N ARG A 158 -14.55 -5.60 1.80
CA ARG A 158 -13.66 -6.70 1.35
C ARG A 158 -12.71 -6.34 0.21
N TYR A 159 -13.00 -5.27 -0.55
CA TYR A 159 -12.21 -4.83 -1.69
C TYR A 159 -11.36 -3.60 -1.41
N SER A 160 -11.49 -3.00 -0.23
CA SER A 160 -10.63 -1.90 0.17
C SER A 160 -9.18 -2.36 0.29
N CYS A 161 -8.30 -1.53 -0.23
CA CYS A 161 -6.87 -1.73 -0.31
C CYS A 161 -6.17 -0.47 0.18
N VAL A 162 -5.07 -0.65 0.90
CA VAL A 162 -4.12 0.41 1.23
C VAL A 162 -2.75 0.01 0.71
N GLY A 163 -1.99 0.99 0.21
CA GLY A 163 -0.69 0.75 -0.40
C GLY A 163 0.32 1.84 -0.07
N PHE A 164 1.48 1.44 0.42
CA PHE A 164 2.65 2.28 0.62
C PHE A 164 3.70 1.98 -0.44
N ASN A 165 4.33 3.03 -0.93
CA ASN A 165 5.54 2.94 -1.73
C ASN A 165 6.61 3.74 -0.99
N SER A 166 7.74 3.13 -0.61
CA SER A 166 8.88 3.91 -0.13
C SER A 166 9.44 4.77 -1.26
N LEU A 167 10.27 5.76 -0.90
CA LEU A 167 11.19 6.32 -1.89
C LEU A 167 12.04 5.17 -2.50
N LEU A 168 12.39 5.32 -3.79
CA LEU A 168 12.99 4.26 -4.63
C LEU A 168 12.10 3.03 -4.88
N ALA A 169 10.87 3.00 -4.37
CA ALA A 169 9.86 1.97 -4.64
C ALA A 169 8.65 2.52 -5.42
N HIS A 170 8.87 3.51 -6.31
CA HIS A 170 7.86 4.26 -7.08
C HIS A 170 6.93 5.17 -6.26
N ALA A 171 7.35 5.65 -5.09
CA ALA A 171 6.75 6.86 -4.53
C ALA A 171 6.91 8.03 -5.52
N SER A 172 5.86 8.85 -5.66
CA SER A 172 5.88 9.98 -6.61
C SER A 172 6.31 11.31 -5.97
N VAL A 173 6.10 11.44 -4.66
CA VAL A 173 6.37 12.66 -3.88
C VAL A 173 6.99 12.29 -2.54
N ASN A 174 7.79 13.19 -1.98
CA ASN A 174 8.45 12.99 -0.69
C ASN A 174 7.67 13.53 0.51
N HIS A 175 6.37 13.22 0.64
CA HIS A 175 5.59 13.52 1.85
C HIS A 175 4.85 12.25 2.24
N LEU A 176 5.02 11.76 3.48
CA LEU A 176 4.43 10.53 3.99
C LEU A 176 2.96 10.37 3.61
N HIS A 177 2.69 9.42 2.73
CA HIS A 177 1.34 9.06 2.32
C HIS A 177 1.24 7.57 2.00
N PHE A 178 0.03 7.08 2.13
CA PHE A 178 -0.43 5.80 1.61
C PHE A 178 -1.53 6.06 0.60
N HIS A 179 -1.65 5.18 -0.38
CA HIS A 179 -2.80 5.10 -1.24
C HIS A 179 -3.90 4.32 -0.53
N PHE A 180 -5.16 4.74 -0.67
CA PHE A 180 -6.35 3.96 -0.35
C PHE A 180 -7.20 3.84 -1.61
N TRP A 181 -7.72 2.66 -1.93
CA TRP A 181 -8.64 2.49 -3.06
C TRP A 181 -9.55 1.29 -2.84
N GLN A 182 -10.64 1.22 -3.59
CA GLN A 182 -11.45 0.01 -3.70
C GLN A 182 -11.04 -0.73 -4.97
N SER A 183 -10.54 -1.95 -4.84
CA SER A 183 -10.23 -2.77 -6.02
C SER A 183 -11.49 -3.26 -6.70
N PRO A 184 -11.53 -3.34 -8.05
CA PRO A 184 -12.65 -3.95 -8.78
C PRO A 184 -12.93 -5.41 -8.45
N GLU A 185 -11.86 -6.15 -8.13
CA GLU A 185 -11.91 -7.58 -7.86
C GLU A 185 -10.96 -7.91 -6.72
N TYR A 186 -10.96 -9.17 -6.28
CA TYR A 186 -9.87 -9.63 -5.45
C TYR A 186 -8.57 -9.69 -6.23
N LEU A 187 -7.58 -8.96 -5.73
CA LEU A 187 -6.23 -9.02 -6.27
C LEU A 187 -5.52 -10.30 -5.85
N ARG A 188 -4.41 -10.62 -6.54
CA ARG A 188 -3.55 -11.76 -6.21
C ARG A 188 -3.17 -11.78 -4.73
N ALA A 189 -2.66 -10.67 -4.20
CA ALA A 189 -2.23 -10.59 -2.79
C ALA A 189 -3.37 -10.85 -1.78
N MET A 190 -4.62 -10.64 -2.19
CA MET A 190 -5.81 -10.92 -1.38
C MET A 190 -6.27 -12.39 -1.49
N SER A 191 -6.06 -13.02 -2.65
CA SER A 191 -6.61 -14.35 -2.96
C SER A 191 -5.61 -15.49 -2.80
N THR A 192 -4.31 -15.22 -2.92
CA THR A 192 -3.27 -16.24 -2.85
C THR A 192 -3.16 -16.82 -1.44
N ASP A 193 -3.03 -18.13 -1.35
CA ASP A 193 -2.77 -18.82 -0.09
C ASP A 193 -1.43 -18.40 0.50
N ILE A 194 -1.34 -18.47 1.82
CA ILE A 194 -0.12 -18.16 2.57
C ILE A 194 0.44 -19.44 3.18
N LYS A 195 1.77 -19.55 3.23
CA LYS A 195 2.47 -20.62 3.95
C LYS A 195 3.47 -19.99 4.91
N LEU A 196 3.85 -20.73 5.95
CA LEU A 196 4.90 -20.29 6.86
C LEU A 196 6.18 -20.01 6.05
N LYS A 197 6.77 -18.83 6.24
CA LYS A 197 7.95 -18.43 5.46
C LYS A 197 9.20 -19.17 5.94
N TYR A 198 9.30 -19.39 7.26
CA TYR A 198 10.40 -20.12 7.89
C TYR A 198 9.86 -20.98 9.02
N GLU A 199 10.53 -22.09 9.30
CA GLU A 199 10.25 -22.90 10.49
C GLU A 199 10.38 -22.04 11.75
N ASN A 200 9.45 -22.20 12.70
CA ASN A 200 9.43 -21.47 13.97
C ASN A 200 9.37 -19.93 13.86
N SER A 201 8.94 -19.38 12.71
CA SER A 201 8.73 -17.94 12.52
C SER A 201 7.24 -17.56 12.64
N PHE A 202 6.96 -16.29 12.92
CA PHE A 202 5.62 -15.72 12.84
C PHE A 202 5.24 -15.27 11.43
N TYR A 203 6.21 -15.16 10.51
CA TYR A 203 5.98 -14.62 9.18
C TYR A 203 5.53 -15.70 8.20
N TYR A 204 4.58 -15.31 7.35
CA TYR A 204 4.13 -16.08 6.22
C TYR A 204 4.65 -15.47 4.92
N GLU A 205 4.46 -16.18 3.82
CA GLU A 205 4.62 -15.65 2.46
C GLU A 205 3.47 -16.07 1.55
N LEU A 206 3.15 -15.21 0.57
CA LEU A 206 2.25 -15.53 -0.53
C LEU A 206 2.86 -16.66 -1.37
N VAL A 207 2.16 -17.79 -1.47
CA VAL A 207 2.61 -18.95 -2.24
C VAL A 207 2.85 -18.57 -3.70
N ASN A 208 4.03 -18.92 -4.22
CA ASN A 208 4.44 -18.71 -5.62
C ASN A 208 4.37 -17.23 -6.09
N HIS A 209 4.51 -16.26 -5.19
CA HIS A 209 4.64 -14.86 -5.62
C HIS A 209 6.02 -14.60 -6.28
N PRO A 210 6.09 -13.87 -7.41
CA PRO A 210 7.33 -13.60 -8.13
C PRO A 210 8.26 -12.63 -7.42
N VAL A 211 7.89 -12.08 -6.26
CA VAL A 211 8.74 -11.19 -5.45
C VAL A 211 8.71 -11.66 -4.01
N ASP A 212 9.87 -11.69 -3.36
CA ASP A 212 10.02 -11.99 -1.94
C ASP A 212 9.10 -11.09 -1.11
N ASN A 213 8.46 -11.69 -0.10
CA ASN A 213 7.48 -11.00 0.71
C ASN A 213 7.40 -11.57 2.12
N PHE A 214 6.91 -10.73 3.02
CA PHE A 214 6.52 -11.07 4.39
C PHE A 214 5.04 -10.78 4.54
N VAL A 215 4.29 -11.75 5.08
CA VAL A 215 2.84 -11.66 5.25
C VAL A 215 2.46 -11.93 6.69
N LEU A 216 1.54 -11.12 7.20
CA LEU A 216 0.83 -11.37 8.45
C LEU A 216 -0.66 -11.12 8.26
N GLU A 217 -1.49 -11.89 8.97
CA GLU A 217 -2.92 -11.62 9.11
C GLU A 217 -3.26 -11.28 10.56
N LEU A 218 -4.05 -10.23 10.76
CA LEU A 218 -4.61 -9.89 12.07
C LEU A 218 -5.83 -10.78 12.32
N THR A 219 -5.67 -11.76 13.20
CA THR A 219 -6.70 -12.77 13.51
C THR A 219 -7.51 -12.44 14.77
N ASP A 220 -7.02 -11.51 15.60
CA ASP A 220 -7.67 -11.02 16.82
C ASP A 220 -7.26 -9.56 17.08
N LEU A 221 -8.23 -8.70 17.40
CA LEU A 221 -7.98 -7.30 17.75
C LEU A 221 -7.16 -7.14 19.03
N THR A 222 -7.22 -8.08 19.98
CA THR A 222 -6.35 -8.03 21.18
C THR A 222 -4.87 -8.18 20.83
N GLY A 223 -4.57 -8.81 19.68
CA GLY A 223 -3.22 -9.00 19.14
C GLY A 223 -2.73 -7.85 18.26
N LEU A 224 -3.47 -6.74 18.15
CA LEU A 224 -3.17 -5.65 17.21
C LEU A 224 -1.78 -5.03 17.43
N ASP A 225 -1.39 -4.77 18.68
CA ASP A 225 -0.06 -4.21 18.99
C ASP A 225 1.06 -5.14 18.54
N ARG A 226 0.90 -6.45 18.79
CA ARG A 226 1.87 -7.48 18.38
C ARG A 226 1.94 -7.58 16.85
N PHE A 227 0.79 -7.57 16.18
CA PHE A 227 0.69 -7.61 14.73
C PHE A 227 1.43 -6.43 14.07
N VAL A 228 1.18 -5.21 14.54
CA VAL A 228 1.85 -4.00 14.05
C VAL A 228 3.34 -4.04 14.38
N ASN A 229 3.71 -4.52 15.56
CA ASN A 229 5.10 -4.61 15.97
C ASN A 229 5.91 -5.58 15.09
N TYR A 230 5.38 -6.76 14.76
CA TYR A 230 6.08 -7.69 13.86
C TYR A 230 6.18 -7.16 12.42
N LEU A 231 5.14 -6.53 11.89
CA LEU A 231 5.25 -5.84 10.59
C LEU A 231 6.28 -4.71 10.62
N TRP A 232 6.33 -3.96 11.72
CA TRP A 232 7.29 -2.89 11.91
C TRP A 232 8.73 -3.41 11.93
N ILE A 233 9.02 -4.57 12.52
CA ILE A 233 10.37 -5.17 12.47
C ILE A 233 10.83 -5.37 11.04
N VAL A 234 9.96 -5.88 10.15
CA VAL A 234 10.30 -6.06 8.73
C VAL A 234 10.55 -4.71 8.06
N ILE A 235 9.64 -3.75 8.26
CA ILE A 235 9.71 -2.41 7.65
C ILE A 235 10.98 -1.68 8.11
N SER A 236 11.24 -1.65 9.42
CA SER A 236 12.41 -0.99 9.99
C SER A 236 13.71 -1.68 9.55
N SER A 237 13.71 -3.01 9.43
CA SER A 237 14.87 -3.73 8.90
C SER A 237 15.15 -3.39 7.43
N CYS A 238 14.11 -3.25 6.60
CA CYS A 238 14.27 -2.72 5.25
C CYS A 238 14.86 -1.31 5.29
N GLN A 239 14.37 -0.45 6.17
CA GLN A 239 14.84 0.94 6.30
C GLN A 239 16.31 1.03 6.75
N ASP A 240 16.69 0.26 7.76
CA ASP A 240 18.06 0.18 8.28
C ASP A 240 19.04 -0.28 7.20
N LEU A 241 18.62 -1.23 6.35
CA LEU A 241 19.42 -1.77 5.25
C LEU A 241 19.30 -0.99 3.94
N GLN A 242 18.61 0.16 3.94
CA GLN A 242 18.37 0.99 2.74
C GLN A 242 17.68 0.23 1.59
N ILE A 243 16.80 -0.71 1.94
CA ILE A 243 16.03 -1.53 1.01
C ILE A 243 14.71 -0.82 0.69
N ALA A 244 14.51 -0.53 -0.60
CA ALA A 244 13.23 -0.07 -1.12
C ALA A 244 12.13 -1.11 -0.88
N HIS A 245 10.95 -0.67 -0.47
CA HIS A 245 9.88 -1.59 -0.11
C HIS A 245 8.49 -1.03 -0.38
N ASN A 246 7.56 -1.94 -0.60
CA ASN A 246 6.12 -1.66 -0.71
C ASN A 246 5.38 -2.36 0.42
N VAL A 247 4.31 -1.74 0.93
CA VAL A 247 3.43 -2.34 1.94
C VAL A 247 2.00 -2.31 1.44
N PHE A 248 1.33 -3.45 1.39
CA PHE A 248 -0.05 -3.57 0.99
C PHE A 248 -0.90 -4.09 2.13
N VAL A 249 -2.07 -3.49 2.33
CA VAL A 249 -3.04 -3.88 3.34
C VAL A 249 -4.37 -4.11 2.64
N ALA A 250 -4.95 -5.28 2.83
CA ALA A 250 -6.27 -5.61 2.32
C ALA A 250 -6.89 -6.71 3.15
N ARG A 251 -8.14 -7.07 2.88
CA ARG A 251 -8.75 -8.26 3.49
C ARG A 251 -8.46 -9.50 2.65
N SER A 252 -8.03 -10.57 3.32
CA SER A 252 -7.87 -11.88 2.68
C SER A 252 -9.22 -12.38 2.17
N LYS A 253 -9.23 -12.93 0.95
CA LYS A 253 -10.43 -13.51 0.34
C LYS A 253 -10.94 -14.72 1.13
N SER A 254 -10.03 -15.56 1.63
CA SER A 254 -10.37 -16.83 2.29
C SER A 254 -10.79 -16.64 3.74
N THR A 255 -10.12 -15.74 4.48
CA THR A 255 -10.34 -15.56 5.93
C THR A 255 -11.15 -14.31 6.28
N GLY A 256 -11.21 -13.32 5.38
CA GLY A 256 -11.82 -12.00 5.63
C GLY A 256 -11.01 -11.10 6.58
N PHE A 257 -9.93 -11.61 7.17
CA PHE A 257 -9.04 -10.89 8.06
C PHE A 257 -8.19 -9.86 7.33
N VAL A 258 -7.75 -8.84 8.05
CA VAL A 258 -6.77 -7.88 7.53
C VAL A 258 -5.44 -8.60 7.32
N ARG A 259 -4.98 -8.62 6.08
CA ARG A 259 -3.69 -9.14 5.64
C ARG A 259 -2.79 -7.96 5.27
N VAL A 260 -1.57 -7.98 5.78
CA VAL A 260 -0.52 -7.05 5.36
C VAL A 260 0.57 -7.83 4.64
N VAL A 261 1.00 -7.32 3.49
CA VAL A 261 2.11 -7.86 2.71
C VAL A 261 3.19 -6.78 2.59
N VAL A 262 4.42 -7.12 2.97
CA VAL A 262 5.59 -6.26 2.76
C VAL A 262 6.45 -6.90 1.67
N TRP A 263 6.75 -6.15 0.61
CA TRP A 263 7.66 -6.56 -0.47
C TRP A 263 8.94 -5.72 -0.42
N PRO A 264 10.04 -6.27 0.11
CA PRO A 264 11.38 -5.76 -0.14
C PRO A 264 11.72 -5.96 -1.62
N ARG A 265 12.23 -4.92 -2.28
CA ARG A 265 12.47 -4.95 -3.73
C ARG A 265 13.72 -4.19 -4.12
N CYS A 266 14.17 -4.41 -5.36
CA CYS A 266 15.21 -3.59 -5.96
C CYS A 266 14.84 -2.11 -5.95
N SER A 267 15.80 -1.26 -5.57
CA SER A 267 15.68 0.19 -5.66
C SER A 267 15.60 0.65 -7.12
N VAL A 268 14.74 1.62 -7.36
CA VAL A 268 14.57 2.29 -8.66
C VAL A 268 15.11 3.72 -8.54
N PHE A 269 16.34 3.93 -9.02
CA PHE A 269 16.98 5.24 -9.07
C PHE A 269 16.58 6.03 -10.31
N GLU A 270 16.42 5.32 -11.42
CA GLU A 270 15.85 5.81 -12.66
C GLU A 270 14.63 4.94 -12.95
N THR A 271 13.53 5.51 -13.40
CA THR A 271 12.38 4.74 -13.87
C THR A 271 12.84 3.87 -15.02
N LYS A 272 13.15 2.59 -14.72
CA LYS A 272 13.57 1.60 -15.72
C LYS A 272 12.51 1.59 -16.81
N ASN A 273 12.90 2.04 -18.00
CA ASN A 273 12.09 2.10 -19.20
C ASN A 273 11.79 0.67 -19.68
N LEU A 274 10.85 -0.04 -19.04
CA LEU A 274 10.53 -1.43 -19.39
C LEU A 274 9.87 -1.56 -20.77
N SER A 275 9.28 -0.47 -21.29
CA SER A 275 9.07 -0.18 -22.70
C SER A 275 8.65 1.29 -22.80
N THR A 276 9.27 2.06 -23.69
CA THR A 276 8.85 3.45 -23.93
C THR A 276 7.84 3.50 -25.07
N ILE A 277 6.73 4.19 -24.83
CA ILE A 277 6.04 4.92 -25.89
C ILE A 277 6.47 6.38 -25.69
N ASP A 278 7.07 7.00 -26.69
CA ASP A 278 7.53 8.40 -26.65
C ASP A 278 8.31 8.79 -25.38
N SER A 279 9.28 7.96 -25.00
CA SER A 279 10.18 8.19 -23.87
C SER A 279 9.57 8.13 -22.45
N GLU A 280 8.30 7.72 -22.28
CA GLU A 280 7.71 7.45 -20.96
C GLU A 280 7.49 5.95 -20.69
N PRO A 281 7.65 5.48 -19.42
CA PRO A 281 7.36 4.09 -19.05
C PRO A 281 5.88 3.73 -19.27
N SER A 282 5.64 2.60 -19.93
CA SER A 282 4.30 2.07 -20.19
C SER A 282 3.51 1.69 -18.93
N PHE A 283 4.20 1.42 -17.81
CA PHE A 283 3.68 1.26 -16.45
C PHE A 283 4.82 1.24 -15.43
N TYR A 284 4.48 1.27 -14.14
CA TYR A 284 5.41 1.18 -13.01
C TYR A 284 5.04 -0.03 -12.16
N VAL A 285 6.02 -0.76 -11.61
CA VAL A 285 5.73 -1.91 -10.73
C VAL A 285 5.73 -1.46 -9.26
N ALA A 286 4.70 -0.72 -8.87
CA ALA A 286 4.52 -0.24 -7.51
C ALA A 286 3.65 -1.23 -6.69
N VAL A 287 3.09 -0.76 -5.57
CA VAL A 287 2.29 -1.60 -4.66
C VAL A 287 1.04 -2.20 -5.30
N ALA A 288 0.35 -1.47 -6.19
CA ALA A 288 -0.85 -1.98 -6.86
C ALA A 288 -0.51 -3.14 -7.82
N GLU A 289 0.58 -2.99 -8.55
CA GLU A 289 1.07 -3.96 -9.53
C GLU A 289 1.59 -5.22 -8.84
N LEU A 290 2.37 -5.07 -7.77
CA LEU A 290 2.78 -6.18 -6.91
C LEU A 290 1.58 -6.92 -6.30
N ALA A 291 0.51 -6.19 -5.95
CA ALA A 291 -0.69 -6.82 -5.42
C ALA A 291 -1.48 -7.62 -6.48
N GLY A 292 -1.23 -7.42 -7.78
CA GLY A 292 -1.91 -8.08 -8.89
C GLY A 292 -2.84 -7.17 -9.71
N MET A 293 -2.64 -5.85 -9.64
CA MET A 293 -3.38 -4.85 -10.43
C MET A 293 -2.41 -4.01 -11.24
N MET A 294 -2.22 -4.38 -12.51
CA MET A 294 -1.36 -3.71 -13.47
C MET A 294 -2.02 -2.44 -14.00
N VAL A 295 -1.66 -1.26 -13.48
CA VAL A 295 -2.13 0.02 -14.04
C VAL A 295 -1.20 0.41 -15.19
N VAL A 296 -1.72 0.41 -16.41
CA VAL A 296 -0.94 0.61 -17.65
C VAL A 296 -1.42 1.84 -18.41
N VAL A 297 -0.55 2.37 -19.27
CA VAL A 297 -0.83 3.62 -20.01
C VAL A 297 -2.05 3.51 -20.94
N ASN A 298 -2.23 2.41 -21.65
CA ASN A 298 -3.31 2.27 -22.63
C ASN A 298 -3.65 0.80 -22.94
N GLU A 299 -4.68 0.61 -23.76
CA GLU A 299 -5.17 -0.70 -24.18
C GLU A 299 -4.15 -1.47 -25.04
N ASP A 300 -3.35 -0.79 -25.85
CA ASP A 300 -2.30 -1.43 -26.64
C ASP A 300 -1.29 -2.15 -25.75
N VAL A 301 -0.81 -1.47 -24.70
CA VAL A 301 0.09 -2.07 -23.70
C VAL A 301 -0.61 -3.22 -22.98
N ALA A 302 -1.88 -3.04 -22.59
CA ALA A 302 -2.67 -4.09 -21.95
C ALA A 302 -2.83 -5.35 -22.83
N CYS A 303 -2.99 -5.17 -24.14
CA CYS A 303 -3.04 -6.24 -25.11
C CYS A 303 -1.74 -7.04 -25.17
N THR A 304 -0.58 -6.39 -25.03
CA THR A 304 0.72 -7.06 -25.04
C THR A 304 1.03 -7.88 -23.78
N LEU A 305 0.29 -7.69 -22.69
CA LEU A 305 0.53 -8.37 -21.42
C LEU A 305 -0.25 -9.70 -21.36
N ASN A 306 0.47 -10.75 -21.01
CA ASN A 306 -0.04 -12.06 -20.63
C ASN A 306 0.55 -12.47 -19.28
N PHE A 307 0.10 -13.60 -18.72
CA PHE A 307 0.49 -14.02 -17.36
C PHE A 307 2.01 -14.18 -17.22
N ASP A 308 2.65 -14.91 -18.15
CA ASP A 308 4.09 -15.18 -18.08
C ASP A 308 4.94 -13.93 -18.23
N LYS A 309 4.51 -12.99 -19.09
CA LYS A 309 5.17 -11.69 -19.25
C LYS A 309 5.08 -10.87 -17.97
N VAL A 310 3.90 -10.77 -17.35
CA VAL A 310 3.74 -10.06 -16.08
C VAL A 310 4.57 -10.71 -14.98
N GLU A 311 4.54 -12.04 -14.88
CA GLU A 311 5.38 -12.79 -13.95
C GLU A 311 6.88 -12.49 -14.13
N SER A 312 7.37 -12.47 -15.37
CA SER A 312 8.76 -12.12 -15.68
C SER A 312 9.11 -10.70 -15.25
N ILE A 313 8.22 -9.74 -15.53
CA ILE A 313 8.38 -8.35 -15.11
C ILE A 313 8.45 -8.25 -13.59
N LEU A 314 7.52 -8.87 -12.86
CA LEU A 314 7.51 -8.84 -11.40
C LEU A 314 8.78 -9.48 -10.82
N ARG A 315 9.29 -10.57 -11.39
CA ARG A 315 10.55 -11.20 -10.95
C ARG A 315 11.76 -10.26 -11.07
N SER A 316 11.74 -9.31 -12.00
CA SER A 316 12.82 -8.33 -12.16
C SER A 316 12.92 -7.33 -10.99
N GLU A 317 11.90 -7.29 -10.13
CA GLU A 317 11.88 -6.48 -8.91
C GLU A 317 12.51 -7.17 -7.70
N ARG A 318 12.83 -8.47 -7.80
CA ARG A 318 13.46 -9.22 -6.72
C ARG A 318 14.81 -8.64 -6.34
N LEU A 319 15.09 -8.61 -5.05
CA LEU A 319 16.43 -8.35 -4.55
C LEU A 319 17.37 -9.53 -4.84
N PRO A 320 18.68 -9.29 -4.96
CA PRO A 320 19.67 -10.35 -4.93
C PRO A 320 19.50 -11.21 -3.67
N ARG A 321 19.71 -12.52 -3.78
CA ARG A 321 19.49 -13.45 -2.64
C ARG A 321 20.36 -13.10 -1.43
N SER A 322 21.57 -12.58 -1.63
CA SER A 322 22.43 -12.09 -0.55
C SER A 322 21.79 -10.94 0.24
N THR A 323 21.14 -10.00 -0.45
CA THR A 323 20.43 -8.87 0.19
C THR A 323 19.20 -9.34 0.94
N ILE A 324 18.43 -10.28 0.35
CA ILE A 324 17.30 -10.91 1.07
C ILE A 324 17.82 -11.62 2.32
N ASN A 325 18.84 -12.47 2.22
CA ASN A 325 19.40 -13.16 3.38
C ASN A 325 19.83 -12.17 4.49
N ALA A 326 20.46 -11.05 4.14
CA ALA A 326 20.84 -10.03 5.11
C ALA A 326 19.63 -9.40 5.82
N LEU A 327 18.55 -9.12 5.06
CA LEU A 327 17.28 -8.65 5.62
C LEU A 327 16.65 -9.69 6.55
N GLU A 328 16.62 -10.96 6.14
CA GLU A 328 16.09 -12.05 6.95
C GLU A 328 16.84 -12.18 8.28
N CYS A 329 18.18 -12.19 8.25
CA CYS A 329 19.02 -12.20 9.45
C CYS A 329 18.68 -11.02 10.38
N LYS A 330 18.58 -9.80 9.84
CA LYS A 330 18.25 -8.58 10.61
C LYS A 330 16.87 -8.68 11.27
N VAL A 331 15.88 -9.21 10.55
CA VAL A 331 14.51 -9.43 11.06
C VAL A 331 14.52 -10.44 12.22
N PHE A 332 15.24 -11.55 12.08
CA PHE A 332 15.33 -12.57 13.13
C PHE A 332 16.11 -12.10 14.36
N GLU A 333 17.20 -11.38 14.17
CA GLU A 333 17.97 -10.77 15.25
C GLU A 333 17.08 -9.81 16.06
N THR A 334 16.35 -8.93 15.38
CA THR A 334 15.45 -7.96 16.02
C THR A 334 14.30 -8.64 16.76
N LEU A 335 13.71 -9.70 16.20
CA LEU A 335 12.70 -10.51 16.89
C LEU A 335 13.23 -11.14 18.18
N SER A 336 14.44 -11.70 18.12
CA SER A 336 15.06 -12.40 19.25
C SER A 336 15.33 -11.45 20.42
N ILE A 337 15.82 -10.24 20.11
CA ILE A 337 16.04 -9.16 21.09
C ILE A 337 14.72 -8.76 21.77
N GLN A 338 13.64 -8.60 21.00
CA GLN A 338 12.35 -8.22 21.56
C GLN A 338 11.75 -9.32 22.44
N GLN A 339 11.84 -10.59 22.04
CA GLN A 339 11.36 -11.71 22.85
C GLN A 339 12.12 -11.81 24.18
N ALA A 340 13.45 -11.69 24.14
CA ALA A 340 14.27 -11.69 25.35
C ALA A 340 13.92 -10.53 26.31
N SER A 341 13.63 -9.33 25.77
CA SER A 341 13.21 -8.18 26.58
C SER A 341 11.85 -8.41 27.25
N GLN A 342 10.94 -9.14 26.59
CA GLN A 342 9.61 -9.41 27.10
C GLN A 342 9.62 -10.51 28.17
N GLU A 343 10.50 -11.50 28.04
CA GLU A 343 10.74 -12.51 29.08
C GLU A 343 11.36 -11.90 30.34
N GLN A 344 12.30 -10.95 30.19
CA GLN A 344 12.87 -10.23 31.34
C GLN A 344 11.83 -9.40 32.10
N ILE A 345 10.89 -8.75 31.39
CA ILE A 345 9.82 -7.97 32.04
C ILE A 345 8.86 -8.87 32.82
N ASN A 346 8.60 -10.10 32.35
CA ASN A 346 7.69 -11.04 33.04
C ASN A 346 8.33 -11.74 34.25
N LEU A 347 9.64 -11.59 34.46
CA LEU A 347 10.38 -12.14 35.61
C LEU A 347 10.44 -11.19 36.81
N PHE A 348 9.97 -9.94 36.65
CA PHE A 348 9.82 -8.93 37.72
C PHE A 348 8.35 -8.61 37.94
#